data_AF-A0A951ZQ62-F1
#
_entry.id   AF-A0A951ZQ62-F1
#
_cell.length_a   1.000
_cell.length_b   1.000
_cell.length_c   1.000
_cell.angle_alpha   90.00
_cell.angle_beta   90.00
_cell.angle_gamma   90.00
#
_symmetry.space_group_name_H-M   'P 1'
#
loop_
_entity.id
_entity.type
_entity.pdbx_description
1 polymer ?
#
loop_
_entity_poly.entity_id
_entity_poly.type
_entity_poly.pdbx_seq_one_letter_code
_entity_poly.pdbx_strand_id
1 'polypeptide(L)'
;MEELIAIWNDYIIARQALMDHQIIRTFNNPVEDFSEWLVAKYMNRQLAINVNQIDYDVETAEKYVQVKSIAKAPNNPNGYIVTTKDRENQLATNYAFVFFDNYLPTDIYIVNADYVRDYPRSQVKRQNLNEICGVPDTTIATVSVRRQL
;
A
#
# COMPACT_ATOMS: atom_id res chain seq x y z
N MET A 1 30.91 -10.45 -9.80
CA MET A 1 29.83 -11.03 -10.63
C MET A 1 29.08 -12.09 -9.84
N GLU A 2 29.78 -13.10 -9.30
CA GLU A 2 29.16 -14.14 -8.43
C GLU A 2 28.39 -13.56 -7.25
N GLU A 3 28.94 -12.58 -6.55
CA GLU A 3 28.25 -11.88 -5.44
C GLU A 3 26.93 -11.22 -5.88
N LEU A 4 26.93 -10.55 -7.03
CA LEU A 4 25.72 -9.89 -7.56
C LEU A 4 24.66 -10.92 -7.96
N ILE A 5 25.08 -12.07 -8.49
CA ILE A 5 24.18 -13.19 -8.81
C ILE A 5 23.60 -13.78 -7.52
N ALA A 6 24.39 -13.91 -6.45
CA ALA A 6 23.90 -14.38 -5.16
C ALA A 6 22.83 -13.42 -4.57
N ILE A 7 23.09 -12.11 -4.57
CA ILE A 7 22.13 -11.10 -4.12
C ILE A 7 20.83 -11.16 -4.95
N TRP A 8 20.96 -11.34 -6.28
CA TRP A 8 19.80 -11.46 -7.15
C TRP A 8 18.98 -12.74 -6.87
N ASN A 9 19.66 -13.86 -6.58
CA ASN A 9 18.99 -15.10 -6.18
C ASN A 9 18.25 -14.95 -4.85
N ASP A 10 18.85 -14.28 -3.87
CA ASP A 10 18.19 -13.99 -2.58
C ASP A 10 16.92 -13.16 -2.77
N TYR A 11 16.96 -12.18 -3.68
CA TYR A 11 15.78 -11.41 -4.06
C TYR A 11 14.68 -12.29 -4.68
N ILE A 12 15.03 -13.22 -5.58
CA ILE A 12 14.06 -14.15 -6.18
C ILE A 12 13.44 -15.06 -5.12
N ILE A 13 14.27 -15.64 -4.24
CA ILE A 13 13.81 -16.53 -3.15
C ILE A 13 12.84 -15.81 -2.23
N ALA A 14 13.18 -14.58 -1.83
CA ALA A 14 12.31 -13.77 -0.97
C ALA A 14 10.95 -13.50 -1.62
N ARG A 15 10.93 -13.20 -2.93
CA ARG A 15 9.67 -12.99 -3.66
C ARG A 15 8.85 -14.26 -3.80
N GLN A 16 9.50 -15.40 -4.02
CA GLN A 16 8.80 -16.68 -4.07
C GLN A 16 8.14 -16.98 -2.73
N ALA A 17 8.85 -16.76 -1.62
CA ALA A 17 8.26 -16.92 -0.29
C ALA A 17 7.03 -16.02 -0.09
N LEU A 18 7.07 -14.75 -0.50
CA LEU A 18 5.90 -13.86 -0.41
C LEU A 18 4.70 -14.38 -1.23
N MET A 19 4.95 -14.94 -2.41
CA MET A 19 3.92 -15.54 -3.26
C MET A 19 3.33 -16.79 -2.62
N ASP A 20 4.17 -17.68 -2.10
CA ASP A 20 3.76 -18.93 -1.46
C ASP A 20 2.91 -18.68 -0.21
N HIS A 21 3.18 -17.58 0.51
CA HIS A 21 2.39 -17.10 1.64
C HIS A 21 1.18 -16.25 1.25
N GLN A 22 0.89 -16.10 -0.05
CA GLN A 22 -0.21 -15.29 -0.58
C GLN A 22 -0.20 -13.83 -0.08
N ILE A 23 1.01 -13.30 0.16
CA ILE A 23 1.25 -11.91 0.56
C ILE A 23 1.29 -11.02 -0.68
N ILE A 24 1.94 -11.51 -1.74
CA ILE A 24 1.86 -10.91 -3.08
C ILE A 24 1.10 -11.86 -4.00
N ARG A 25 0.47 -11.31 -5.04
CA ARG A 25 -0.32 -12.07 -6.02
C ARG A 25 0.36 -12.14 -7.38
N THR A 26 1.30 -11.22 -7.63
CA THR A 26 2.02 -11.09 -8.89
C THR A 26 3.49 -10.77 -8.66
N PHE A 27 4.30 -10.99 -9.70
CA PHE A 27 5.66 -10.47 -9.77
C PHE A 27 5.77 -9.12 -10.48
N ASN A 28 4.66 -8.46 -10.82
CA ASN A 28 4.71 -7.19 -11.54
C ASN A 28 5.00 -6.03 -10.59
N ASN A 29 4.27 -5.95 -9.48
CA ASN A 29 4.44 -4.87 -8.50
C ASN A 29 4.28 -5.39 -7.05
N PRO A 30 5.29 -6.09 -6.52
CA PRO A 30 5.19 -6.76 -5.22
C PRO A 30 4.94 -5.79 -4.05
N VAL A 31 5.33 -4.52 -4.18
CA VAL A 31 5.07 -3.51 -3.14
C VAL A 31 3.61 -3.09 -3.11
N GLU A 32 2.96 -3.01 -4.27
CA GLU A 32 1.52 -2.73 -4.34
C GLU A 32 0.73 -3.91 -3.78
N ASP A 33 1.00 -5.13 -4.24
CA ASP A 33 0.33 -6.32 -3.69
C ASP A 33 0.54 -6.45 -2.17
N PHE A 34 1.76 -6.19 -1.68
CA PHE A 34 2.03 -6.20 -0.24
C PHE A 34 1.23 -5.12 0.51
N SER A 35 1.08 -3.92 -0.08
CA SER A 35 0.28 -2.85 0.51
C SER A 35 -1.19 -3.23 0.60
N GLU A 36 -1.73 -3.85 -0.44
CA GLU A 36 -3.10 -4.36 -0.45
C GLU A 36 -3.31 -5.43 0.62
N TRP A 37 -2.38 -6.40 0.70
CA TRP A 37 -2.41 -7.45 1.72
C TRP A 37 -2.36 -6.86 3.12
N LEU A 38 -1.47 -5.88 3.35
CA LEU A 38 -1.30 -5.23 4.64
C LEU A 38 -2.59 -4.51 5.07
N VAL A 39 -3.21 -3.76 4.16
CA VAL A 39 -4.49 -3.09 4.43
C VAL A 39 -5.60 -4.11 4.70
N ALA A 40 -5.68 -5.19 3.91
CA ALA A 40 -6.65 -6.25 4.14
C ALA A 40 -6.48 -6.88 5.54
N LYS A 41 -5.24 -7.16 5.96
CA LYS A 41 -4.96 -7.68 7.31
C LYS A 41 -5.31 -6.69 8.41
N TYR A 42 -4.90 -5.42 8.25
CA TYR A 42 -5.20 -4.36 9.21
C TYR A 42 -6.71 -4.20 9.43
N MET A 43 -7.50 -4.27 8.36
CA MET A 43 -8.95 -4.13 8.43
C MET A 43 -9.67 -5.44 8.81
N ASN A 44 -8.94 -6.57 8.91
CA ASN A 44 -9.50 -7.93 9.00
C ASN A 44 -10.49 -8.24 7.87
N ARG A 45 -10.02 -8.10 6.62
CA ARG A 45 -10.78 -8.16 5.36
C ARG A 45 -10.07 -9.01 4.29
N GLN A 46 -10.69 -9.13 3.11
CA GLN A 46 -10.17 -9.93 2.00
C GLN A 46 -9.70 -9.04 0.85
N LEU A 47 -8.69 -9.50 0.13
CA LEU A 47 -8.31 -8.92 -1.15
C LEU A 47 -9.43 -9.14 -2.16
N ALA A 48 -9.55 -8.25 -3.13
CA ALA A 48 -10.42 -8.47 -4.27
C ALA A 48 -10.11 -9.81 -4.95
N ILE A 49 -11.16 -10.55 -5.32
CA ILE A 49 -11.04 -11.89 -5.91
C ILE A 49 -10.17 -11.86 -7.18
N ASN A 50 -10.36 -10.84 -8.02
CA ASN A 50 -9.59 -10.65 -9.23
C ASN A 50 -8.41 -9.69 -8.97
N VAL A 51 -7.20 -10.09 -9.36
CA VAL A 51 -6.01 -9.23 -9.26
C VAL A 51 -6.09 -8.02 -10.19
N ASN A 52 -6.85 -8.12 -11.28
CA ASN A 52 -7.12 -7.01 -12.21
C ASN A 52 -8.48 -6.35 -11.91
N GLN A 53 -8.97 -6.47 -10.68
CA GLN A 53 -10.19 -5.79 -10.27
C GLN A 53 -10.03 -4.29 -10.49
N ILE A 54 -11.06 -3.70 -11.10
CA ILE A 54 -11.11 -2.27 -11.32
C ILE A 54 -11.75 -1.63 -10.08
N ASP A 55 -11.26 -0.46 -9.71
CA ASP A 55 -11.81 0.45 -8.70
C ASP A 55 -11.65 0.06 -7.22
N TYR A 56 -11.27 -1.17 -6.88
CA TYR A 56 -10.90 -1.52 -5.50
C TYR A 56 -9.95 -2.72 -5.45
N ASP A 57 -9.17 -2.77 -4.37
CA ASP A 57 -8.15 -3.81 -4.16
C ASP A 57 -8.49 -4.69 -2.93
N VAL A 58 -9.26 -4.15 -1.99
CA VAL A 58 -9.74 -4.85 -0.78
C VAL A 58 -11.25 -4.72 -0.70
N GLU A 59 -11.93 -5.84 -0.44
CA GLU A 59 -13.39 -5.87 -0.30
C GLU A 59 -13.84 -6.41 1.06
N THR A 60 -15.01 -5.94 1.45
CA THR A 60 -15.71 -6.29 2.68
C THR A 60 -17.20 -6.35 2.37
N ALA A 61 -18.00 -6.85 3.31
CA ALA A 61 -19.46 -6.83 3.15
C ALA A 61 -20.05 -5.41 2.98
N GLU A 62 -19.36 -4.36 3.45
CA GLU A 62 -19.89 -2.99 3.54
C GLU A 62 -19.05 -1.94 2.80
N LYS A 63 -17.84 -2.30 2.38
CA LYS A 63 -16.80 -1.37 1.92
C LYS A 63 -15.96 -1.99 0.83
N TYR A 64 -15.68 -1.18 -0.18
CA TYR A 64 -14.67 -1.40 -1.20
C TYR A 64 -13.56 -0.36 -1.00
N VAL A 65 -12.32 -0.83 -0.91
CA VAL A 65 -11.16 0.02 -0.59
C VAL A 65 -10.15 -0.06 -1.71
N GLN A 66 -9.82 1.10 -2.28
CA GLN A 66 -8.68 1.24 -3.18
C GLN A 66 -7.42 1.55 -2.37
N VAL A 67 -6.34 0.82 -2.59
CA VAL A 67 -5.08 0.93 -1.88
C VAL A 67 -4.04 1.59 -2.77
N LYS A 68 -3.32 2.59 -2.23
CA LYS A 68 -2.24 3.30 -2.91
C LYS A 68 -0.97 3.28 -2.08
N SER A 69 0.13 2.83 -2.66
CA SER A 69 1.45 2.81 -2.02
C SER A 69 2.26 4.06 -2.39
N ILE A 70 2.85 4.74 -1.40
CA ILE A 70 3.48 6.07 -1.55
C ILE A 70 4.88 6.08 -0.94
N ALA A 71 5.77 6.94 -1.46
CA ALA A 71 7.07 7.27 -0.87
C ALA A 71 8.01 6.06 -0.68
N LYS A 72 8.03 5.13 -1.65
CA LYS A 72 8.85 3.90 -1.61
C LYS A 72 10.37 4.17 -1.47
N ALA A 73 10.85 5.31 -1.95
CA ALA A 73 12.25 5.72 -1.92
C ALA A 73 12.58 6.56 -0.66
N PRO A 74 13.80 6.45 -0.11
CA PRO A 74 14.25 7.28 1.00
C PRO A 74 14.06 8.77 0.73
N ASN A 75 13.62 9.51 1.75
CA ASN A 75 13.45 10.97 1.71
C ASN A 75 12.53 11.47 0.58
N ASN A 76 11.62 10.63 0.06
CA ASN A 76 10.71 11.05 -1.00
C ASN A 76 9.58 11.94 -0.42
N PRO A 77 9.55 13.25 -0.74
CA PRO A 77 8.55 14.16 -0.19
C PRO A 77 7.23 14.12 -0.96
N ASN A 78 7.14 13.30 -2.02
CA ASN A 78 5.99 13.28 -2.90
C ASN A 78 4.79 12.58 -2.25
N GLY A 79 3.60 13.04 -2.63
CA GLY A 79 2.34 12.41 -2.27
C GLY A 79 1.86 11.43 -3.34
N TYR A 80 0.69 10.85 -3.11
CA TYR A 80 -0.03 10.15 -4.16
C TYR A 80 -0.55 11.14 -5.19
N ILE A 81 -0.30 10.90 -6.48
CA ILE A 81 -0.84 11.72 -7.57
C ILE A 81 -2.28 11.29 -7.82
N VAL A 82 -3.24 12.20 -7.59
CA VAL A 82 -4.66 11.95 -7.85
C VAL A 82 -4.91 12.02 -9.35
N THR A 83 -5.39 10.93 -9.92
CA THR A 83 -5.67 10.81 -11.35
C THR A 83 -7.14 11.09 -11.67
N THR A 84 -7.47 11.32 -12.95
CA THR A 84 -8.88 11.41 -13.38
C THR A 84 -9.67 10.15 -13.03
N LYS A 85 -9.06 8.97 -13.17
CA LYS A 85 -9.68 7.69 -12.79
C LYS A 85 -10.03 7.64 -11.31
N ASP A 86 -9.19 8.19 -10.43
CA ASP A 86 -9.51 8.23 -9.00
C ASP A 86 -10.72 9.10 -8.69
N ARG A 87 -10.96 10.16 -9.49
CA ARG A 87 -12.12 11.04 -9.34
C ARG A 87 -13.39 10.41 -9.90
N GLU A 88 -13.25 9.60 -10.93
CA GLU A 88 -14.36 8.90 -11.59
C GLU A 88 -14.71 7.58 -10.92
N ASN A 89 -13.81 7.01 -10.10
CA ASN A 89 -14.01 5.74 -9.40
C ASN A 89 -15.26 5.81 -8.51
N GLN A 90 -16.31 5.07 -8.89
CA GLN A 90 -17.59 5.05 -8.17
C GLN A 90 -17.70 3.88 -7.18
N LEU A 91 -16.95 2.79 -7.38
CA LEU A 91 -17.08 1.59 -6.56
C LEU A 91 -16.33 1.71 -5.24
N ALA A 92 -15.17 2.37 -5.23
CA ALA A 92 -14.44 2.62 -3.99
C ALA A 92 -15.28 3.45 -3.02
N THR A 93 -15.49 2.90 -1.83
CA THR A 93 -16.06 3.63 -0.68
C THR A 93 -14.97 4.32 0.13
N ASN A 94 -13.74 3.81 0.07
CA ASN A 94 -12.60 4.31 0.81
C ASN A 94 -11.32 4.22 -0.02
N TYR A 95 -10.37 5.09 0.33
CA TYR A 95 -8.99 4.99 -0.12
C TYR A 95 -8.08 4.73 1.09
N ALA A 96 -7.18 3.76 0.94
CA ALA A 96 -6.11 3.50 1.89
C ALA A 96 -4.76 3.94 1.28
N PHE A 97 -4.02 4.77 2.01
CA PHE A 97 -2.70 5.24 1.62
C PHE A 97 -1.64 4.61 2.52
N VAL A 98 -0.78 3.76 1.94
CA VAL A 98 0.33 3.11 2.64
C VAL A 98 1.60 3.86 2.34
N PHE A 99 2.17 4.53 3.35
CA PHE A 99 3.44 5.21 3.19
C PHE A 99 4.60 4.30 3.55
N PHE A 100 5.67 4.44 2.78
CA PHE A 100 6.92 3.73 2.99
C PHE A 100 8.05 4.69 3.40
N ASP A 101 9.05 4.13 4.05
CA ASP A 101 10.40 4.67 4.16
C ASP A 101 11.38 3.52 3.92
N ASN A 102 12.24 3.63 2.91
CA ASN A 102 13.16 2.56 2.50
C ASN A 102 12.47 1.19 2.31
N TYR A 103 11.36 1.16 1.57
CA TYR A 103 10.53 -0.05 1.38
C TYR A 103 9.92 -0.67 2.66
N LEU A 104 10.07 -0.03 3.82
CA LEU A 104 9.37 -0.42 5.04
C LEU A 104 8.06 0.38 5.17
N PRO A 105 6.90 -0.26 5.36
CA PRO A 105 5.66 0.46 5.62
C PRO A 105 5.76 1.18 6.96
N THR A 106 5.32 2.43 6.98
CA THR A 106 5.40 3.31 8.17
C THR A 106 4.01 3.64 8.68
N ASP A 107 3.09 3.98 7.79
CA ASP A 107 1.78 4.49 8.13
C ASP A 107 0.72 4.03 7.13
N ILE A 108 -0.49 3.81 7.64
CA ILE A 108 -1.69 3.55 6.84
C ILE A 108 -2.73 4.61 7.19
N TYR A 109 -3.16 5.36 6.19
CA TYR A 109 -4.29 6.30 6.33
C TYR A 109 -5.47 5.75 5.56
N ILE A 110 -6.66 5.76 6.16
CA ILE A 110 -7.89 5.36 5.49
C ILE A 110 -8.85 6.55 5.51
N VAL A 111 -9.28 6.98 4.33
CA VAL A 111 -10.19 8.11 4.14
C VAL A 111 -11.40 7.68 3.31
N ASN A 112 -12.49 8.45 3.39
CA ASN A 112 -13.61 8.27 2.48
C ASN A 112 -13.17 8.57 1.04
N ALA A 113 -13.71 7.85 0.05
CA ALA A 113 -13.42 8.10 -1.37
C ALA A 113 -13.76 9.54 -1.80
N ASP A 114 -14.77 10.17 -1.21
CA ASP A 114 -15.14 11.56 -1.50
C ASP A 114 -13.98 12.53 -1.25
N TYR A 115 -13.15 12.28 -0.23
CA TYR A 115 -11.96 13.09 0.01
C TYR A 115 -11.02 13.10 -1.20
N VAL A 116 -10.85 11.95 -1.88
CA VAL A 116 -9.96 11.83 -3.04
C VAL A 116 -10.62 12.42 -4.29
N ARG A 117 -11.92 12.16 -4.49
CA ARG A 117 -12.69 12.67 -5.63
C ARG A 117 -12.70 14.20 -5.65
N ASP A 118 -12.92 14.80 -4.49
CA ASP A 118 -13.05 16.25 -4.31
C ASP A 118 -11.72 16.93 -4.01
N TYR A 119 -10.61 16.16 -3.92
CA TYR A 119 -9.33 16.71 -3.54
C TYR A 119 -8.87 17.76 -4.55
N PRO A 120 -8.69 19.04 -4.15
CA PRO A 120 -8.55 20.14 -5.10
C PRO A 120 -7.15 20.23 -5.72
N ARG A 121 -6.18 19.45 -5.22
CA ARG A 121 -4.79 19.46 -5.68
C ARG A 121 -4.46 18.20 -6.46
N SER A 122 -3.31 18.20 -7.11
CA SER A 122 -2.81 17.04 -7.87
C SER A 122 -2.19 15.95 -6.99
N GLN A 123 -1.80 16.26 -5.74
CA GLN A 123 -1.15 15.30 -4.85
C GLN A 123 -1.65 15.32 -3.41
N VAL A 124 -2.09 14.16 -2.92
CA VAL A 124 -2.39 13.91 -1.51
C VAL A 124 -1.08 13.59 -0.79
N LYS A 125 -0.61 14.50 0.06
CA LYS A 125 0.61 14.29 0.86
C LYS A 125 0.27 13.78 2.26
N ARG A 126 1.28 13.18 2.91
CA ARG A 126 1.20 12.70 4.31
C ARG A 126 0.65 13.77 5.26
N GLN A 127 1.09 15.01 5.11
CA GLN A 127 0.63 16.13 5.95
C GLN A 127 -0.88 16.38 5.81
N ASN A 128 -1.43 16.28 4.60
CA ASN A 128 -2.86 16.46 4.37
C ASN A 128 -3.68 15.35 5.03
N LEU A 129 -3.14 14.14 5.06
CA LEU A 129 -3.78 13.01 5.72
C LEU A 129 -3.68 13.10 7.24
N ASN A 130 -2.55 13.59 7.79
CA ASN A 130 -2.41 13.89 9.22
C ASN A 130 -3.45 14.91 9.72
N GLU A 131 -3.76 15.93 8.92
CA GLU A 131 -4.74 16.95 9.27
C GLU A 131 -6.16 16.38 9.43
N ILE A 132 -6.49 15.31 8.69
CA ILE A 132 -7.85 14.77 8.60
C ILE A 132 -8.04 13.52 9.47
N CYS A 133 -7.03 12.65 9.49
CA CYS A 133 -7.07 11.40 10.25
C CYS A 133 -6.45 11.55 11.65
N GLY A 134 -5.73 12.63 11.92
CA GLY A 134 -4.76 12.68 13.01
C GLY A 134 -3.44 12.00 12.61
N VAL A 135 -2.45 12.05 13.50
CA VAL A 135 -1.20 11.30 13.33
C VAL A 135 -1.50 9.81 13.55
N PRO A 136 -1.18 8.92 12.60
CA PRO A 136 -1.46 7.49 12.74
C PRO A 136 -0.75 6.90 13.95
N ASP A 137 -1.36 5.87 14.53
CA ASP A 137 -0.70 5.04 15.52
C ASP A 137 0.40 4.22 14.82
N THR A 138 1.65 4.63 15.01
CA THR A 138 2.86 4.09 14.33
C THR A 138 3.19 2.64 14.72
N THR A 139 2.33 1.96 15.47
CA THR A 139 2.43 0.55 15.85
C THR A 139 2.64 -0.45 14.70
N ILE A 140 2.43 -0.05 13.44
CA ILE A 140 2.74 -0.88 12.26
C ILE A 140 4.26 -0.95 12.02
N ALA A 141 5.02 0.09 12.40
CA ALA A 141 6.47 0.17 12.22
C ALA A 141 7.28 -0.61 13.27
N THR A 142 6.64 -1.24 14.26
CA THR A 142 7.34 -1.93 15.36
C THR A 142 7.29 -3.46 15.28
N VAL A 143 7.34 -4.06 14.09
CA VAL A 143 7.92 -5.41 13.99
C VAL A 143 9.43 -5.22 13.92
N SER A 144 10.04 -5.05 15.09
CA SER A 144 11.49 -5.05 15.25
C SER A 144 12.03 -6.37 14.73
N VAL A 145 12.44 -6.42 13.46
CA VAL A 145 13.27 -7.50 12.95
C VAL A 145 14.64 -7.29 13.58
N ARG A 146 14.80 -7.77 14.83
CA ARG A 146 16.10 -8.12 15.37
C ARG A 146 16.61 -9.30 14.54
N ARG A 147 17.19 -9.03 13.37
CA ARG A 147 18.19 -9.93 12.81
C ARG A 147 19.50 -9.63 13.53
N GLN A 148 19.81 -10.45 14.52
CA GLN A 148 21.21 -10.78 14.75
C GLN A 148 21.68 -11.50 13.48
N LEU A 149 22.55 -10.85 12.73
CA LEU A 149 23.58 -11.49 11.93
C LEU A 149 24.91 -10.97 12.46
#